data_AF-A0A3G8ZEW3-F1
#
_entry.id   AF-A0A3G8ZEW3-F1
#
_cell.length_a   1.000
_cell.length_b   1.000
_cell.length_c   1.000
_cell.angle_alpha   90.00
_cell.angle_beta   90.00
_cell.angle_gamma   90.00
#
_symmetry.space_group_name_H-M   'P 1'
#
loop_
_entity.id
_entity.type
_entity.pdbx_description
1 polymer ?
#
loop_
_entity_poly.entity_id
_entity_poly.type
_entity_poly.pdbx_seq_one_letter_code
_entity_poly.pdbx_strand_id
1 'polypeptide(L)'
;MKFSTKNILQKAIRIFFVLSLVIIAFSLSDTFLKWYEILQITIPYAIVWLVITAITLLLLAILQRWKKFFLILFLAIGNFLFFFYVAFSFPMTVGKPIPNSSYRFEANINQYKILKQNCCYKEVIATKPSRIFFTTNMKTGLVPTFDAKLLKETDELMVLEIKTFGVKSKVQDTIKKLK
;
A
#
# COMPACT_ATOMS: atom_id res chain seq x y z
N MET A 1 -5.59 48.11 -5.82
CA MET A 1 -5.41 47.10 -4.76
C MET A 1 -4.01 46.50 -4.90
N LYS A 2 -3.04 46.84 -4.04
CA LYS A 2 -1.68 46.23 -4.12
C LYS A 2 -1.75 44.81 -3.57
N PHE A 3 -1.71 43.81 -4.43
CA PHE A 3 -1.55 42.41 -4.02
C PHE A 3 -0.17 42.25 -3.37
N SER A 4 -0.16 42.13 -2.04
CA SER A 4 1.05 41.75 -1.31
C SER A 4 1.33 40.27 -1.57
N THR A 5 2.38 39.97 -2.33
CA THR A 5 2.90 38.61 -2.57
C THR A 5 3.10 37.82 -1.27
N LYS A 6 3.40 38.51 -0.16
CA LYS A 6 3.48 37.89 1.18
C LYS A 6 2.15 37.31 1.66
N ASN A 7 1.03 37.98 1.39
CA ASN A 7 -0.30 37.50 1.81
C ASN A 7 -0.75 36.28 0.99
N ILE A 8 -0.42 36.25 -0.30
CA ILE A 8 -0.68 35.09 -1.17
C ILE A 8 0.14 33.90 -0.69
N LEU A 9 1.44 34.08 -0.44
CA LEU A 9 2.32 33.03 0.05
C LEU A 9 1.85 32.46 1.40
N GLN A 10 1.42 33.31 2.33
CA GLN A 10 0.87 32.85 3.62
C GLN A 10 -0.41 32.02 3.47
N LYS A 11 -1.32 32.40 2.56
CA LYS A 11 -2.52 31.61 2.28
C LYS A 11 -2.16 30.27 1.64
N ALA A 12 -1.24 30.26 0.67
CA ALA A 12 -0.78 29.04 0.01
C ALA A 12 -0.13 28.06 1.01
N ILE A 13 0.70 28.57 1.92
CA ILE A 13 1.32 27.77 3.00
C ILE A 13 0.24 27.14 3.90
N ARG A 14 -0.77 27.90 4.31
CA ARG A 14 -1.86 27.36 5.15
C ARG A 14 -2.63 26.25 4.43
N ILE A 15 -2.98 26.45 3.16
CA ILE A 15 -3.67 25.45 2.34
C ILE A 15 -2.80 24.19 2.22
N PHE A 16 -1.51 24.35 1.92
CA PHE A 16 -0.56 23.25 1.85
C PHE A 16 -0.49 22.44 3.15
N PHE A 17 -0.41 23.10 4.31
CA PHE A 17 -0.39 22.41 5.60
C PHE A 17 -1.68 21.64 5.87
N VAL A 18 -2.85 22.23 5.60
CA VAL A 18 -4.14 21.55 5.77
C VAL A 18 -4.23 20.32 4.86
N LEU A 19 -3.88 20.47 3.57
CA LEU A 19 -3.86 19.35 2.63
C LEU A 19 -2.88 18.26 3.06
N SER A 20 -1.70 18.63 3.55
CA SER A 20 -0.71 17.66 4.04
C SER A 20 -1.25 16.87 5.24
N LEU A 21 -1.91 17.53 6.20
CA LEU A 21 -2.53 16.84 7.34
C LEU A 21 -3.64 15.88 6.91
N VAL A 22 -4.48 16.29 5.95
CA VAL A 22 -5.53 15.42 5.38
C VAL A 22 -4.91 14.19 4.73
N ILE A 23 -3.88 14.36 3.91
CA ILE A 23 -3.16 13.25 3.25
C ILE A 23 -2.55 12.30 4.29
N ILE A 24 -1.94 12.84 5.36
CA ILE A 24 -1.37 12.04 6.43
C ILE A 24 -2.46 11.18 7.08
N ALA A 25 -3.61 11.77 7.41
CA ALA A 25 -4.74 11.04 7.98
C ALA A 25 -5.27 9.94 7.04
N PHE A 26 -5.38 10.21 5.73
CA PHE A 26 -5.74 9.19 4.74
C PHE A 26 -4.71 8.07 4.66
N SER A 27 -3.41 8.38 4.70
CA SER A 27 -2.34 7.38 4.66
C SER A 27 -2.36 6.47 5.88
N LEU A 28 -2.62 7.01 7.07
CA LEU A 28 -2.75 6.24 8.31
C LEU A 28 -4.02 5.38 8.28
N SER A 29 -5.12 5.91 7.76
CA SER A 29 -6.37 5.17 7.59
C SER A 29 -6.19 4.00 6.61
N ASP A 30 -5.46 4.19 5.52
CA ASP A 30 -5.12 3.10 4.59
C ASP A 30 -4.24 2.03 5.25
N THR A 31 -3.24 2.43 6.04
CA THR A 31 -2.45 1.45 6.83
C THR A 31 -3.33 0.66 7.79
N PHE A 32 -4.28 1.32 8.46
CA PHE A 32 -5.25 0.65 9.33
C PHE A 32 -6.12 -0.34 8.54
N LEU A 33 -6.70 0.07 7.41
CA LEU A 33 -7.53 -0.81 6.57
C LEU A 33 -6.74 -2.03 6.03
N LYS A 34 -5.47 -1.82 5.67
CA LYS A 34 -4.55 -2.90 5.26
C LYS A 34 -4.27 -3.86 6.40
N TRP A 35 -4.08 -3.35 7.62
CA TRP A 35 -3.80 -4.15 8.81
C TRP A 35 -4.94 -5.11 9.15
N TYR A 36 -6.18 -4.64 9.03
CA TYR A 36 -7.38 -5.47 9.25
C TYR A 36 -7.79 -6.30 8.02
N GLU A 37 -6.98 -6.29 6.96
CA GLU A 37 -7.24 -7.03 5.71
C GLU A 37 -8.60 -6.71 5.07
N ILE A 38 -9.10 -5.48 5.26
CA ILE A 38 -10.41 -5.08 4.72
C ILE A 38 -10.26 -4.58 3.29
N LEU A 39 -9.37 -3.59 3.10
CA LEU A 39 -9.26 -2.86 1.85
C LEU A 39 -7.84 -2.30 1.70
N GLN A 40 -7.35 -2.26 0.46
CA GLN A 40 -6.05 -1.67 0.14
C GLN A 40 -6.25 -0.56 -0.88
N ILE A 41 -6.04 0.69 -0.49
CA ILE A 41 -6.16 1.82 -1.40
C ILE A 41 -4.90 1.87 -2.29
N THR A 42 -5.08 2.04 -3.60
CA THR A 42 -3.98 2.05 -4.59
C THR A 42 -3.34 3.44 -4.78
N ILE A 43 -3.41 4.31 -3.77
CA ILE A 43 -2.76 5.62 -3.81
C ILE A 43 -1.26 5.43 -3.55
N PRO A 44 -0.37 5.99 -4.40
CA PRO A 44 1.08 5.87 -4.21
C PRO A 44 1.57 6.85 -3.13
N TYR A 45 1.20 6.61 -1.87
CA TYR A 45 1.52 7.51 -0.75
C TYR A 45 3.02 7.82 -0.63
N ALA A 46 3.91 6.90 -0.99
CA ALA A 46 5.36 7.17 -1.01
C ALA A 46 5.73 8.38 -1.89
N ILE A 47 5.13 8.51 -3.06
CA ILE A 47 5.35 9.66 -3.95
C ILE A 47 4.77 10.93 -3.33
N VAL A 48 3.57 10.83 -2.74
CA VAL A 48 2.90 11.96 -2.10
C VAL A 48 3.72 12.50 -0.91
N TRP A 49 4.25 11.60 -0.07
CA TRP A 49 5.13 11.95 1.05
C TRP A 49 6.43 12.64 0.59
N LEU A 50 7.03 12.19 -0.52
CA LEU A 50 8.19 12.86 -1.11
C LEU A 50 7.86 14.29 -1.55
N VAL A 51 6.71 14.51 -2.20
CA VAL A 51 6.26 15.85 -2.62
C VAL A 51 6.05 16.76 -1.41
N ILE A 52 5.37 16.28 -0.37
CA ILE A 52 5.18 17.03 0.89
C ILE A 52 6.54 17.42 1.49
N THR A 53 7.49 16.47 1.52
CA THR A 53 8.83 16.70 2.08
C THR A 53 9.60 17.75 1.26
N ALA A 54 9.59 17.65 -0.07
CA ALA A 54 10.25 18.61 -0.95
C ALA A 54 9.71 20.03 -0.77
N ILE A 55 8.38 20.21 -0.73
CA ILE A 55 7.75 21.52 -0.51
C ILE A 55 8.10 22.05 0.89
N THR A 56 8.06 21.19 1.92
CA THR A 56 8.39 21.57 3.30
C THR A 56 9.83 22.06 3.44
N LEU A 57 10.79 21.39 2.77
CA LEU A 57 12.19 21.81 2.72
C LEU A 57 12.36 23.16 2.02
N LEU A 58 11.66 23.39 0.91
CA LEU A 58 11.67 24.66 0.19
C LEU A 58 11.13 25.81 1.07
N LEU A 59 10.06 25.55 1.83
CA LEU A 59 9.51 26.50 2.79
C LEU A 59 10.52 26.83 3.92
N LEU A 60 11.30 25.85 4.35
CA LEU A 60 12.31 26.02 5.41
C LEU A 60 13.40 27.02 5.02
N ALA A 61 13.72 27.14 3.72
CA ALA A 61 14.65 28.14 3.21
C ALA A 61 14.09 29.57 3.28
N ILE A 62 12.78 29.74 3.03
CA ILE A 62 12.15 31.05 2.82
C ILE A 62 11.57 31.66 4.11
N LEU A 63 11.15 30.85 5.09
CA LEU A 63 10.46 31.34 6.28
C LEU A 63 11.38 31.95 7.35
N GLN A 64 10.81 32.79 8.23
CA GLN A 64 11.50 33.38 9.38
C GLN A 64 11.82 32.35 10.48
N ARG A 65 12.87 32.61 11.28
CA ARG A 65 13.45 31.72 12.31
C ARG A 65 12.41 31.00 13.19
N TRP A 66 11.45 31.72 13.75
CA TRP A 66 10.41 31.13 14.62
C TRP A 66 9.49 30.14 13.89
N LYS A 67 9.18 30.40 12.62
CA LYS A 67 8.35 29.49 11.80
C LYS A 67 9.14 28.29 11.30
N LYS A 68 10.48 28.39 11.22
CA LYS A 68 11.35 27.25 10.90
C LYS A 68 11.26 26.17 11.97
N PHE A 69 11.14 26.54 13.24
CA PHE A 69 10.98 25.57 14.33
C PHE A 69 9.76 24.66 14.12
N PHE A 70 8.58 25.23 13.87
CA PHE A 70 7.37 24.46 13.60
C PHE A 70 7.47 23.60 12.33
N LEU A 71 8.14 24.10 11.29
CA LEU A 71 8.42 23.33 10.07
C LEU A 71 9.33 22.13 10.34
N ILE A 72 10.39 22.31 11.13
CA ILE A 72 11.28 21.22 11.54
C ILE A 72 10.52 20.18 12.35
N LEU A 73 9.70 20.62 13.30
CA LEU A 73 8.87 19.71 14.10
C LEU A 73 7.88 18.93 13.22
N PHE A 74 7.20 19.60 12.28
CA PHE A 74 6.32 18.96 11.32
C PHE A 74 7.07 17.93 10.45
N LEU A 75 8.27 18.27 9.99
CA LEU A 75 9.09 17.39 9.18
C LEU A 75 9.56 16.16 9.98
N ALA A 76 9.92 16.33 11.25
CA ALA A 76 10.31 15.24 12.14
C ALA A 76 9.13 14.27 12.38
N ILE A 77 7.97 14.79 12.78
CA ILE A 77 6.76 13.99 13.00
C ILE A 77 6.32 13.32 11.70
N GLY A 78 6.31 14.06 10.59
CA GLY A 78 5.93 13.55 9.27
C GLY A 78 6.84 12.41 8.82
N ASN A 79 8.16 12.55 8.93
CA ASN A 79 9.09 11.48 8.57
C ASN A 79 8.94 10.26 9.48
N PHE A 80 8.70 10.45 10.78
CA PHE A 80 8.41 9.36 11.69
C PHE A 80 7.15 8.58 11.27
N LEU A 81 6.06 9.30 10.96
CA LEU A 81 4.83 8.69 10.46
C LEU A 81 5.01 8.02 9.09
N PHE A 82 5.81 8.61 8.20
CA PHE A 82 6.14 8.00 6.91
C PHE A 82 6.93 6.71 7.10
N PHE A 83 7.93 6.70 7.97
CA PHE A 83 8.70 5.49 8.29
C PHE A 83 7.79 4.40 8.85
N PHE A 84 6.87 4.76 9.75
CA PHE A 84 5.84 3.85 10.25
C PHE A 84 4.98 3.30 9.10
N TYR A 85 4.46 4.16 8.23
CA TYR A 85 3.71 3.75 7.05
C TYR A 85 4.50 2.73 6.20
N VAL A 86 5.78 3.00 5.90
CA VAL A 86 6.62 2.11 5.09
C VAL A 86 6.87 0.77 5.80
N ALA A 87 7.25 0.79 7.07
CA ALA A 87 7.53 -0.42 7.82
C ALA A 87 6.33 -1.39 7.88
N PHE A 88 5.11 -0.84 7.98
CA PHE A 88 3.89 -1.64 8.12
C PHE A 88 3.16 -1.92 6.80
N SER A 89 3.35 -1.10 5.77
CA SER A 89 2.61 -1.23 4.50
C SER A 89 3.32 -2.06 3.42
N PHE A 90 4.59 -2.43 3.62
CA PHE A 90 5.37 -3.24 2.67
C PHE A 90 5.72 -4.62 3.23
N PRO A 91 4.73 -5.53 3.41
CA PRO A 91 5.06 -6.93 3.60
C PRO A 91 5.77 -7.45 2.34
N MET A 92 6.80 -8.28 2.50
CA MET A 92 7.41 -8.98 1.36
C MET A 92 6.40 -9.97 0.78
N THR A 93 5.70 -9.54 -0.27
CA THR A 93 4.69 -10.32 -0.98
C THR A 93 5.06 -10.44 -2.46
N VAL A 94 4.88 -11.63 -3.03
CA VAL A 94 4.94 -11.83 -4.48
C VAL A 94 3.51 -11.84 -5.00
N GLY A 95 3.20 -10.91 -5.91
CA GLY A 95 1.87 -10.78 -6.48
C GLY A 95 1.83 -10.94 -7.99
N LYS A 96 0.86 -11.70 -8.51
CA LYS A 96 0.59 -11.84 -9.95
C LYS A 96 -0.90 -11.69 -10.27
N PRO A 97 -1.26 -11.03 -11.38
CA PRO A 97 -2.65 -11.03 -11.84
C PRO A 97 -3.07 -12.46 -12.23
N ILE A 98 -4.33 -12.81 -11.97
CA ILE A 98 -4.90 -14.07 -12.45
C ILE A 98 -5.41 -13.82 -13.87
N PRO A 99 -4.91 -14.55 -14.89
CA PRO A 99 -5.28 -14.32 -16.29
C PRO A 99 -6.79 -14.34 -16.50
N ASN A 100 -7.29 -13.45 -17.36
CA ASN A 100 -8.71 -13.35 -17.74
C ASN A 100 -9.67 -13.11 -16.56
N SER A 101 -9.23 -12.40 -15.51
CA SER A 101 -10.07 -12.07 -14.36
C SER A 101 -9.70 -10.72 -13.75
N SER A 102 -10.60 -10.15 -12.93
CA SER A 102 -10.31 -8.95 -12.12
C SER A 102 -9.53 -9.27 -10.84
N TYR A 103 -9.05 -10.51 -10.67
CA TYR A 103 -8.42 -10.95 -9.45
C TYR A 103 -6.90 -10.93 -9.55
N ARG A 104 -6.26 -10.67 -8.42
CA ARG A 104 -4.82 -10.73 -8.23
C ARG A 104 -4.51 -11.66 -7.08
N PHE A 105 -3.51 -12.49 -7.29
CA PHE A 105 -2.99 -13.38 -6.28
C PHE A 105 -1.78 -12.72 -5.62
N GLU A 106 -1.73 -12.65 -4.31
CA GLU A 106 -0.58 -12.14 -3.54
C GLU A 106 -0.17 -13.17 -2.47
N ALA A 107 1.05 -13.70 -2.56
CA ALA A 107 1.59 -14.68 -1.62
C ALA A 107 2.68 -14.06 -0.73
N ASN A 108 2.71 -14.48 0.53
CA ASN A 108 3.85 -14.28 1.42
C ASN A 108 4.36 -15.65 1.92
N ILE A 109 5.26 -15.62 2.91
CA ILE A 109 5.92 -16.82 3.46
C ILE A 109 4.93 -17.80 4.12
N ASN A 110 3.86 -17.29 4.73
CA ASN A 110 2.97 -18.04 5.61
C ASN A 110 1.54 -18.17 5.09
N GLN A 111 1.15 -17.36 4.11
CA GLN A 111 -0.21 -17.24 3.61
C GLN A 111 -0.24 -16.73 2.18
N TYR A 112 -1.38 -16.92 1.53
CA TYR A 112 -1.70 -16.24 0.29
C TYR A 112 -3.04 -15.53 0.40
N LYS A 113 -3.20 -14.50 -0.42
CA LYS A 113 -4.35 -13.62 -0.50
C LYS A 113 -4.86 -13.56 -1.93
N ILE A 114 -6.16 -13.48 -2.07
CA ILE A 114 -6.82 -13.16 -3.34
C ILE A 114 -7.45 -11.81 -3.19
N LEU A 115 -7.06 -10.93 -4.09
CA LEU A 115 -7.49 -9.55 -4.11
C LEU A 115 -8.33 -9.32 -5.35
N LYS A 116 -9.48 -8.67 -5.21
CA LYS A 116 -10.23 -8.15 -6.35
C LYS A 116 -9.72 -6.75 -6.67
N GLN A 117 -9.23 -6.55 -7.89
CA GLN A 117 -8.77 -5.26 -8.36
C GLN A 117 -9.96 -4.42 -8.85
N ASN A 118 -10.21 -3.31 -8.17
CA ASN A 118 -11.09 -2.25 -8.64
C ASN A 118 -10.24 -1.05 -9.09
N CYS A 119 -10.86 -0.02 -9.67
CA CYS A 119 -10.14 1.11 -10.27
C CYS A 119 -9.26 1.90 -9.27
N CYS A 120 -9.65 1.98 -8.01
CA CYS A 120 -8.98 2.81 -6.99
C CYS A 120 -8.64 2.07 -5.69
N TYR A 121 -9.00 0.79 -5.60
CA TYR A 121 -8.72 -0.03 -4.43
C TYR A 121 -8.65 -1.51 -4.80
N LYS A 122 -8.04 -2.28 -3.91
CA LYS A 122 -8.09 -3.74 -3.91
C LYS A 122 -8.87 -4.21 -2.69
N GLU A 123 -9.79 -5.12 -2.91
CA GLU A 123 -10.58 -5.76 -1.85
C GLU A 123 -10.01 -7.15 -1.56
N VAL A 124 -9.88 -7.52 -0.29
CA VAL A 124 -9.40 -8.85 0.10
C VAL A 124 -10.58 -9.82 0.09
N ILE A 125 -10.59 -10.76 -0.85
CA ILE A 125 -11.66 -11.75 -1.00
C ILE A 125 -11.44 -12.97 -0.10
N ALA A 126 -10.17 -13.35 0.07
CA ALA A 126 -9.79 -14.46 0.93
C ALA A 126 -8.31 -14.36 1.31
N THR A 127 -8.02 -14.74 2.55
CA THR A 127 -6.69 -15.00 3.07
C THR A 127 -6.63 -16.45 3.55
N LYS A 128 -5.65 -17.21 3.08
CA LYS A 128 -5.45 -18.60 3.53
C LYS A 128 -4.00 -18.86 3.95
N PRO A 129 -3.78 -19.53 5.09
CA PRO A 129 -2.44 -19.94 5.49
C PRO A 129 -1.91 -20.98 4.50
N SER A 130 -0.69 -20.79 4.03
CA SER A 130 -0.01 -21.70 3.12
C SER A 130 1.50 -21.43 3.10
N ARG A 131 2.29 -22.48 3.20
CA ARG A 131 3.75 -22.43 3.11
C ARG A 131 4.29 -22.91 1.75
N ILE A 132 3.41 -23.18 0.78
CA ILE A 132 3.82 -23.69 -0.54
C ILE A 132 4.66 -22.66 -1.32
N PHE A 133 4.55 -21.38 -0.95
CA PHE A 133 5.32 -20.28 -1.53
C PHE A 133 6.62 -20.00 -0.78
N PHE A 134 6.98 -20.84 0.21
CA PHE A 134 8.20 -20.71 0.99
C PHE A 134 9.17 -21.86 0.70
N THR A 135 10.45 -21.53 0.54
CA THR A 135 11.55 -22.50 0.47
C THR A 135 12.81 -21.93 1.07
N THR A 136 13.55 -22.74 1.83
CA THR A 136 14.86 -22.39 2.38
C THR A 136 15.95 -22.26 1.30
N ASN A 137 15.67 -22.71 0.08
CA ASN A 137 16.63 -22.73 -1.02
C ASN A 137 16.72 -21.39 -1.78
N MET A 138 15.95 -20.37 -1.39
CA MET A 138 15.97 -19.03 -1.97
C MET A 138 16.40 -17.98 -0.96
N LYS A 139 17.15 -16.96 -1.41
CA LYS A 139 17.67 -15.87 -0.54
C LYS A 139 16.58 -15.13 0.24
N THR A 140 15.42 -14.92 -0.38
CA THR A 140 14.26 -14.23 0.23
C THR A 140 13.30 -15.20 0.91
N GLY A 141 13.53 -16.51 0.80
CA GLY A 141 12.61 -17.55 1.24
C GLY A 141 11.35 -17.69 0.39
N LEU A 142 11.04 -16.75 -0.50
CA LEU A 142 9.79 -16.70 -1.27
C LEU A 142 9.98 -17.26 -2.68
N VAL A 143 9.07 -18.13 -3.12
CA VAL A 143 9.01 -18.67 -4.50
C VAL A 143 8.35 -17.63 -5.41
N PRO A 144 9.09 -16.91 -6.28
CA PRO A 144 8.50 -15.87 -7.12
C PRO A 144 7.77 -16.45 -8.34
N THR A 145 8.11 -17.69 -8.70
CA THR A 145 7.63 -18.41 -9.87
C THR A 145 6.43 -19.27 -9.49
N PHE A 146 5.24 -18.67 -9.49
CA PHE A 146 3.98 -19.40 -9.46
C PHE A 146 3.04 -18.91 -10.57
N ASP A 147 2.05 -19.73 -10.88
CA ASP A 147 0.94 -19.43 -11.76
C ASP A 147 -0.37 -19.79 -11.06
N ALA A 148 -1.38 -18.96 -11.29
CA ALA A 148 -2.69 -19.08 -10.67
C ALA A 148 -3.75 -18.97 -11.77
N LYS A 149 -4.55 -20.03 -11.94
CA LYS A 149 -5.60 -20.10 -12.95
C LYS A 149 -6.97 -20.20 -12.29
N LEU A 150 -7.89 -19.35 -12.71
CA LEU A 150 -9.29 -19.44 -12.32
C LEU A 150 -9.95 -20.61 -13.07
N LEU A 151 -10.44 -21.61 -12.33
CA LEU A 151 -11.13 -22.77 -12.90
C LEU A 151 -12.64 -22.58 -12.91
N LYS A 152 -13.19 -22.03 -11.83
CA LYS A 152 -14.63 -21.80 -11.67
C LYS A 152 -14.87 -20.62 -10.75
N GLU A 153 -15.85 -19.79 -11.10
CA GLU A 153 -16.36 -18.73 -10.26
C GLU A 153 -17.88 -18.85 -10.15
N THR A 154 -18.38 -18.72 -8.92
CA THR A 154 -19.79 -18.57 -8.56
C THR A 154 -19.91 -17.48 -7.50
N ASP A 155 -21.13 -17.07 -7.15
CA ASP A 155 -21.35 -16.04 -6.12
C ASP A 155 -20.81 -16.46 -4.75
N GLU A 156 -20.72 -17.76 -4.47
CA GLU A 156 -20.29 -18.29 -3.17
C GLU A 156 -18.87 -18.88 -3.18
N LEU A 157 -18.41 -19.37 -4.34
CA LEU A 157 -17.19 -20.17 -4.44
C LEU A 157 -16.31 -19.72 -5.60
N MET A 158 -15.00 -19.70 -5.35
CA MET A 158 -13.96 -19.55 -6.35
C MET A 158 -13.05 -20.79 -6.28
N VAL A 159 -12.84 -21.44 -7.42
CA VAL A 159 -11.92 -22.58 -7.53
C VAL A 159 -10.69 -22.12 -8.30
N LEU A 160 -9.53 -22.23 -7.66
CA LEU A 160 -8.24 -21.84 -8.24
C LEU A 160 -7.33 -23.05 -8.38
N GLU A 161 -6.60 -23.10 -9.48
CA GLU A 161 -5.45 -23.97 -9.66
C GLU A 161 -4.18 -23.15 -9.43
N ILE A 162 -3.37 -23.55 -8.45
CA ILE A 162 -2.11 -22.87 -8.11
C ILE A 162 -0.96 -23.83 -8.41
N LYS A 163 -0.01 -23.37 -9.22
CA LYS A 163 1.20 -24.11 -9.57
C LYS A 163 2.42 -23.30 -9.15
N THR A 164 3.24 -23.86 -8.27
CA THR A 164 4.56 -23.31 -7.95
C THR A 164 5.62 -24.01 -8.79
N PHE A 165 6.49 -23.23 -9.44
CA PHE A 165 7.62 -23.76 -10.21
C PHE A 165 8.87 -23.67 -9.33
N GLY A 166 9.61 -24.77 -9.19
CA GLY A 166 10.83 -24.87 -8.37
C GLY A 166 10.66 -25.69 -7.08
N VAL A 167 9.43 -25.75 -6.56
CA VAL A 167 9.00 -26.75 -5.55
C VAL A 167 7.91 -27.57 -6.25
N LYS A 168 8.10 -28.89 -6.41
CA LYS A 168 7.12 -29.78 -7.10
C LYS A 168 5.82 -29.90 -6.28
N SER A 169 5.04 -28.83 -6.21
CA SER A 169 3.73 -28.80 -5.57
C SER A 169 2.73 -28.16 -6.53
N LYS A 170 1.79 -28.99 -7.00
CA LYS A 170 0.58 -28.55 -7.67
C LYS A 170 -0.55 -28.65 -6.66
N VAL A 171 -1.19 -27.53 -6.34
CA VAL A 171 -2.27 -27.49 -5.35
C VAL A 171 -3.51 -26.95 -6.04
N GLN A 172 -4.60 -27.71 -5.97
CA GLN A 172 -5.92 -27.21 -6.33
C GLN A 172 -6.60 -26.78 -5.04
N ASP A 173 -7.01 -25.52 -4.97
CA ASP A 173 -7.63 -24.97 -3.77
C ASP A 173 -9.02 -24.41 -4.08
N THR A 174 -9.97 -24.70 -3.19
CA THR A 174 -11.36 -24.25 -3.28
C THR A 174 -11.60 -23.22 -2.19
N ILE A 175 -12.05 -22.04 -2.59
CA ILE A 175 -12.09 -20.85 -1.75
C ILE A 175 -13.53 -20.39 -1.67
N LYS A 176 -14.07 -20.41 -0.45
CA LYS A 176 -15.37 -19.81 -0.15
C LYS A 176 -15.16 -18.31 -0.05
N LYS A 177 -15.91 -17.53 -0.84
CA LYS A 177 -15.84 -16.06 -0.80
C LYS A 177 -16.34 -15.60 0.57
N LEU A 178 -15.62 -14.67 1.19
CA LEU A 178 -16.13 -13.95 2.36
C LEU A 178 -17.36 -13.14 1.88
N LYS A 179 -18.52 -13.36 2.52
CA LYS A 179 -19.72 -12.52 2.33
C LYS A 179 -19.58 -11.25 3.14
#